data_AF-A0A7W1L7A4-F1
#
_entry.id   AF-A0A7W1L7A4-F1
#
_cell.length_a   1.000
_cell.length_b   1.000
_cell.length_c   1.000
_cell.angle_alpha   90.00
_cell.angle_beta   90.00
_cell.angle_gamma   90.00
#
_symmetry.space_group_name_H-M   'P 1'
#
loop_
_entity.id
_entity.type
_entity.pdbx_description
1 polymer ?
#
loop_
_entity_poly.entity_id
_entity_poly.type
_entity_poly.pdbx_seq_one_letter_code
_entity_poly.pdbx_strand_id
1 'polypeptide(L)'
;MSVPVVNWLRSFTDPFASANRAARWIGELPATDTMAIQKDALDLIVQFPGSRGEAGPGQVEALLRIDARLEPVIAQLTQQYAANYQKSTGVESRLWHAVFDLIKAFTAAYQTALKAGYPRTENKRWRATLPWVLVRLAHYKGLDGKYRLFRYGHWIPAQWREFHELYEFARMRGWQREQLLFGIGGFAKPGISFEQEFLQTLLLMRLDSGNFTPDQVEWVARQLADWTPALALLPPPGEGASFFVDLTGTSGLRRRDRPIAGGRSLFLDAGPIYTRIVERMRWLPPAEDDVPKPGDLPAREQRLLLMRLASLFGPDAIAQAPRAARFQTEGEVRVVVGLQALTRAIAEIDRLPEQARTAGAAASFDEVTQMVNPNANPESVIKRIRGTQWKITERSETGC
;
A
#
# COMPACT_ATOMS: atom_id res chain seq x y z
N MET A 1 40.45 -11.20 -13.50
CA MET A 1 40.75 -10.31 -12.35
C MET A 1 40.91 -8.89 -12.88
N SER A 2 39.83 -8.10 -12.90
CA SER A 2 39.84 -6.72 -13.45
C SER A 2 38.65 -5.91 -12.92
N VAL A 3 38.31 -6.11 -11.64
CA VAL A 3 37.23 -5.41 -10.92
C VAL A 3 37.72 -4.23 -10.04
N PRO A 4 38.97 -4.16 -9.52
CA PRO A 4 39.29 -3.13 -8.52
C PRO A 4 39.47 -1.71 -9.11
N VAL A 5 39.93 -1.58 -10.35
CA VAL A 5 40.21 -0.26 -10.97
C VAL A 5 38.93 0.49 -11.36
N VAL A 6 37.90 -0.23 -11.83
CA VAL A 6 36.60 0.36 -12.21
C VAL A 6 35.83 0.85 -10.97
N ASN A 7 35.89 0.12 -9.86
CA ASN A 7 35.29 0.55 -8.59
C ASN A 7 36.02 1.76 -7.97
N TRP A 8 37.34 1.87 -8.17
CA TRP A 8 38.13 3.01 -7.69
C TRP A 8 37.81 4.30 -8.45
N LEU A 9 37.68 4.24 -9.79
CA LEU A 9 37.28 5.39 -10.62
C LEU A 9 35.84 5.85 -10.33
N ARG A 10 34.90 4.92 -10.10
CA ARG A 10 33.53 5.25 -9.67
C ARG A 10 33.48 5.94 -8.29
N SER A 11 34.45 5.69 -7.41
CA SER A 11 34.51 6.34 -6.09
C SER A 11 34.79 7.86 -6.15
N PHE A 12 35.46 8.33 -7.21
CA PHE A 12 35.69 9.76 -7.42
C PHE A 12 34.45 10.51 -7.93
N THR A 13 33.48 9.80 -8.51
CA THR A 13 32.22 10.35 -9.03
C THR A 13 31.01 10.00 -8.19
N ASP A 14 31.18 9.33 -7.03
CA ASP A 14 30.07 8.89 -6.18
C ASP A 14 29.11 10.06 -5.82
N PRO A 15 27.86 10.05 -6.34
CA PRO A 15 26.86 11.07 -6.03
C PRO A 15 26.50 11.15 -4.55
N PHE A 16 26.64 10.06 -3.79
CA PHE A 16 26.35 10.05 -2.35
C PHE A 16 27.45 10.69 -1.51
N ALA A 17 28.66 10.89 -2.03
CA ALA A 17 29.76 11.37 -1.20
C ALA A 17 29.52 12.78 -0.61
N SER A 18 28.68 13.61 -1.24
CA SER A 18 28.18 14.86 -0.63
C SER A 18 26.93 15.39 -1.34
N ALA A 19 26.21 16.27 -0.64
CA ALA A 19 25.11 17.07 -1.17
C ALA A 19 25.41 17.79 -2.50
N ASN A 20 26.62 18.32 -2.67
CA ASN A 20 27.04 19.01 -3.90
C ASN A 20 27.23 18.04 -5.07
N ARG A 21 27.74 16.84 -4.80
CA ARG A 21 27.88 15.81 -5.85
C ARG A 21 26.53 15.26 -6.27
N ALA A 22 25.60 15.07 -5.32
CA ALA A 22 24.22 14.75 -5.65
C ALA A 22 23.59 15.82 -6.55
N ALA A 23 23.76 17.11 -6.22
CA ALA A 23 23.24 18.21 -7.04
C ALA A 23 23.84 18.21 -8.47
N ARG A 24 25.14 17.95 -8.60
CA ARG A 24 25.80 17.83 -9.90
C ARG A 24 25.24 16.66 -10.71
N TRP A 25 25.14 15.48 -10.09
CA TRP A 25 24.57 14.29 -10.74
C TRP A 25 23.11 14.53 -11.18
N ILE A 26 22.31 15.20 -10.35
CA ILE A 26 20.93 15.61 -10.71
C ILE A 26 20.92 16.50 -11.96
N GLY A 27 21.89 17.43 -12.09
CA GLY A 27 22.03 18.30 -13.25
C GLY A 27 22.48 17.60 -14.53
N GLU A 28 23.04 16.38 -14.42
CA GLU A 28 23.46 15.55 -15.55
C GLU A 28 22.34 14.62 -16.04
N LEU A 29 21.23 14.50 -15.30
CA LEU A 29 20.09 13.65 -15.67
C LEU A 29 19.37 14.18 -16.93
N PRO A 30 18.76 13.28 -17.73
CA PRO A 30 17.89 13.68 -18.85
C PRO A 30 16.76 14.60 -18.39
N ALA A 31 16.36 15.55 -19.25
CA ALA A 31 15.32 16.51 -18.91
C ALA A 31 13.89 15.91 -18.97
N THR A 32 13.62 15.01 -19.92
CA THR A 32 12.25 14.57 -20.26
C THR A 32 12.01 13.06 -20.23
N ASP A 33 13.07 12.24 -20.22
CA ASP A 33 12.92 10.77 -20.25
C ASP A 33 12.81 10.21 -18.83
N THR A 34 11.57 10.04 -18.35
CA THR A 34 11.29 9.53 -17.00
C THR A 34 11.78 8.11 -16.78
N MET A 35 11.79 7.26 -17.80
CA MET A 35 12.25 5.88 -17.68
C MET A 35 13.78 5.83 -17.59
N ALA A 36 14.49 6.64 -18.37
CA ALA A 36 15.94 6.78 -18.25
C ALA A 36 16.35 7.33 -16.87
N ILE A 37 15.68 8.40 -16.40
CA ILE A 37 15.92 8.94 -15.05
C ILE A 37 15.67 7.88 -13.98
N GLN A 38 14.56 7.13 -14.08
CA GLN A 38 14.22 6.06 -13.14
C GLN A 38 15.32 4.99 -13.09
N LYS A 39 15.80 4.54 -14.25
CA LYS A 39 16.85 3.52 -14.34
C LYS A 39 18.16 4.00 -13.72
N ASP A 40 18.64 5.19 -14.10
CA ASP A 40 19.90 5.73 -13.59
C ASP A 40 19.84 5.95 -12.07
N ALA A 41 18.69 6.40 -11.57
CA ALA A 41 18.43 6.52 -10.15
C ALA A 41 18.42 5.17 -9.44
N LEU A 42 17.74 4.16 -9.98
CA LEU A 42 17.66 2.83 -9.38
C LEU A 42 19.06 2.21 -9.26
N ASP A 43 19.84 2.26 -10.35
CA ASP A 43 21.21 1.74 -10.40
C ASP A 43 22.11 2.42 -9.36
N LEU A 44 21.90 3.72 -9.11
CA LEU A 44 22.59 4.47 -8.07
C LEU A 44 22.13 4.08 -6.66
N ILE A 45 20.83 4.10 -6.38
CA ILE A 45 20.28 3.92 -5.01
C ILE A 45 20.55 2.52 -4.48
N VAL A 46 20.50 1.49 -5.33
CA VAL A 46 20.83 0.10 -4.93
C VAL A 46 22.27 -0.01 -4.43
N GLN A 47 23.17 0.88 -4.85
CA GLN A 47 24.56 0.90 -4.38
C GLN A 47 24.74 1.63 -3.04
N PHE A 48 23.72 2.30 -2.49
CA PHE A 48 23.84 3.01 -1.21
C PHE A 48 24.21 2.06 -0.05
N PRO A 49 25.17 2.41 0.84
CA PRO A 49 25.87 3.69 1.00
C PRO A 49 27.23 3.74 0.27
N GLY A 50 27.35 3.03 -0.85
CA GLY A 50 28.53 2.97 -1.71
C GLY A 50 29.54 1.93 -1.20
N SER A 51 30.82 2.20 -1.45
CA SER A 51 31.94 1.36 -0.99
C SER A 51 32.17 1.44 0.52
N ARG A 52 31.47 2.32 1.24
CA ARG A 52 31.54 2.44 2.69
C ARG A 52 30.62 1.40 3.32
N GLY A 53 31.10 0.70 4.34
CA GLY A 53 30.29 -0.30 5.06
C GLY A 53 29.14 0.31 5.90
N GLU A 54 29.17 1.62 6.15
CA GLU A 54 28.16 2.31 6.96
C GLU A 54 27.87 3.72 6.41
N ALA A 55 26.58 4.09 6.38
CA ALA A 55 26.14 5.39 5.87
C ALA A 55 26.54 6.53 6.82
N GLY A 56 27.11 7.62 6.30
CA GLY A 56 27.35 8.85 7.05
C GLY A 56 26.25 9.92 6.86
N PRO A 57 26.11 10.92 7.76
CA PRO A 57 25.08 11.96 7.66
C PRO A 57 25.07 12.70 6.31
N GLY A 58 26.24 12.99 5.74
CA GLY A 58 26.34 13.66 4.44
C GLY A 58 25.87 12.80 3.26
N GLN A 59 25.98 11.46 3.36
CA GLN A 59 25.44 10.54 2.37
C GLN A 59 23.93 10.45 2.47
N VAL A 60 23.39 10.55 3.68
CA VAL A 60 21.93 10.62 3.90
C VAL A 60 21.38 11.95 3.39
N GLU A 61 22.09 13.07 3.58
CA GLU A 61 21.70 14.35 2.97
C GLU A 61 21.68 14.29 1.43
N ALA A 62 22.67 13.63 0.84
CA ALA A 62 22.71 13.37 -0.60
C ALA A 62 21.54 12.48 -1.07
N LEU A 63 21.24 11.41 -0.33
CA LEU A 63 20.09 10.54 -0.60
C LEU A 63 18.77 11.31 -0.57
N LEU A 64 18.56 12.18 0.43
CA LEU A 64 17.37 13.03 0.54
C LEU A 64 17.22 13.99 -0.65
N ARG A 65 18.33 14.51 -1.20
CA ARG A 65 18.29 15.36 -2.41
C ARG A 65 17.91 14.59 -3.66
N ILE A 66 18.44 13.38 -3.81
CA ILE A 66 18.10 12.49 -4.93
C ILE A 66 16.62 12.08 -4.83
N ASP A 67 16.15 11.73 -3.63
CA ASP A 67 14.75 11.41 -3.35
C ASP A 67 13.81 12.56 -3.76
N ALA A 68 14.10 13.79 -3.30
CA ALA A 68 13.30 14.96 -3.65
C ALA A 68 13.22 15.20 -5.16
N ARG A 69 14.32 14.97 -5.91
CA ARG A 69 14.32 15.07 -7.37
C ARG A 69 13.45 14.01 -8.06
N LEU A 70 13.30 12.83 -7.45
CA LEU A 70 12.57 11.71 -8.03
C LEU A 70 11.08 11.70 -7.67
N GLU A 71 10.64 12.48 -6.68
CA GLU A 71 9.22 12.63 -6.34
C GLU A 71 8.33 12.91 -7.58
N PRO A 72 8.62 13.92 -8.43
CA PRO A 72 7.83 14.14 -9.65
C PRO A 72 7.96 13.00 -10.68
N VAL A 73 9.09 12.30 -10.73
CA VAL A 73 9.31 11.18 -11.65
C VAL A 73 8.43 9.99 -11.25
N ILE A 74 8.41 9.66 -9.95
CA ILE A 74 7.54 8.63 -9.38
C ILE A 74 6.09 8.99 -9.66
N ALA A 75 5.67 10.23 -9.37
CA ALA A 75 4.30 10.68 -9.62
C ALA A 75 3.90 10.55 -11.11
N GLN A 76 4.76 10.95 -12.04
CA GLN A 76 4.49 10.84 -13.47
C GLN A 76 4.41 9.38 -13.94
N LEU A 77 5.29 8.51 -13.46
CA LEU A 77 5.23 7.07 -13.78
C LEU A 77 3.98 6.41 -13.17
N THR A 78 3.56 6.80 -11.96
CA THR A 78 2.30 6.35 -11.35
C THR A 78 1.10 6.80 -12.18
N GLN A 79 1.08 8.05 -12.64
CA GLN A 79 0.01 8.57 -13.50
C GLN A 79 -0.05 7.80 -14.83
N GLN A 80 1.10 7.52 -15.44
CA GLN A 80 1.17 6.70 -16.65
C GLN A 80 0.68 5.28 -16.39
N TYR A 81 1.02 4.68 -15.26
CA TYR A 81 0.56 3.34 -14.88
C TYR A 81 -0.97 3.31 -14.81
N ALA A 82 -1.56 4.25 -14.07
CA ALA A 82 -3.01 4.30 -13.88
C ALA A 82 -3.75 4.58 -15.20
N ALA A 83 -3.25 5.51 -16.01
CA ALA A 83 -3.81 5.82 -17.34
C ALA A 83 -3.74 4.66 -18.35
N ASN A 84 -2.80 3.72 -18.17
CA ASN A 84 -2.62 2.53 -19.03
C ASN A 84 -3.19 1.25 -18.42
N TYR A 85 -3.82 1.33 -17.24
CA TYR A 85 -4.44 0.18 -16.58
C TYR A 85 -5.46 -0.49 -17.50
N GLN A 86 -5.36 -1.82 -17.63
CA GLN A 86 -6.18 -2.66 -18.52
C GLN A 86 -6.11 -2.33 -20.04
N LYS A 87 -5.31 -1.34 -20.47
CA LYS A 87 -5.09 -1.02 -21.89
C LYS A 87 -3.95 -1.81 -22.50
N SER A 88 -2.88 -2.03 -21.73
CA SER A 88 -1.72 -2.82 -22.17
C SER A 88 -1.01 -3.48 -21.00
N THR A 89 -1.09 -4.80 -20.92
CA THR A 89 -0.49 -5.59 -19.82
C THR A 89 1.04 -5.46 -19.76
N GLY A 90 1.69 -5.33 -20.92
CA GLY A 90 3.14 -5.14 -21.02
C GLY A 90 3.60 -3.76 -20.52
N VAL A 91 2.88 -2.70 -20.89
CA VAL A 91 3.16 -1.34 -20.42
C VAL A 91 2.85 -1.22 -18.93
N GLU A 92 1.71 -1.75 -18.49
CA GLU A 92 1.31 -1.79 -17.09
C GLU A 92 2.38 -2.44 -16.23
N SER A 93 2.84 -3.64 -16.62
CA SER A 93 3.84 -4.37 -15.85
C SER A 93 5.17 -3.62 -15.78
N ARG A 94 5.61 -3.03 -16.89
CA ARG A 94 6.85 -2.25 -16.93
C ARG A 94 6.80 -1.02 -16.01
N LEU A 95 5.72 -0.24 -16.07
CA LEU A 95 5.55 0.96 -15.25
C LEU A 95 5.41 0.63 -13.77
N TRP A 96 4.68 -0.45 -13.45
CA TRP A 96 4.55 -0.93 -12.09
C TRP A 96 5.92 -1.31 -11.51
N HIS A 97 6.72 -2.12 -12.22
CA HIS A 97 8.04 -2.52 -11.77
C HIS A 97 9.01 -1.34 -11.66
N ALA A 98 9.00 -0.41 -12.63
CA ALA A 98 9.87 0.76 -12.59
C ALA A 98 9.71 1.58 -11.29
N VAL A 99 8.47 1.79 -10.83
CA VAL A 99 8.23 2.51 -9.58
C VAL A 99 8.42 1.60 -8.36
N PHE A 100 7.94 0.36 -8.41
CA PHE A 100 8.03 -0.56 -7.28
C PHE A 100 9.48 -0.89 -6.91
N ASP A 101 10.37 -1.01 -7.89
CA ASP A 101 11.80 -1.24 -7.66
C ASP A 101 12.46 -0.02 -6.99
N LEU A 102 12.09 1.20 -7.38
CA LEU A 102 12.52 2.42 -6.68
C LEU A 102 12.01 2.45 -5.23
N ILE A 103 10.74 2.10 -5.00
CA ILE A 103 10.17 2.02 -3.64
C ILE A 103 10.99 1.05 -2.78
N LYS A 104 11.38 -0.10 -3.33
CA LYS A 104 12.22 -1.09 -2.63
C LYS A 104 13.63 -0.58 -2.37
N ALA A 105 14.26 0.03 -3.37
CA ALA A 105 15.60 0.58 -3.24
C ALA A 105 15.65 1.68 -2.17
N PHE A 106 14.70 2.62 -2.18
CA PHE A 106 14.62 3.67 -1.15
C PHE A 106 14.30 3.12 0.24
N THR A 107 13.40 2.15 0.35
CA THR A 107 13.11 1.49 1.63
C THR A 107 14.40 0.91 2.23
N ALA A 108 15.18 0.18 1.43
CA ALA A 108 16.44 -0.41 1.87
C ALA A 108 17.50 0.65 2.22
N ALA A 109 17.62 1.71 1.42
CA ALA A 109 18.56 2.80 1.66
C ALA A 109 18.23 3.56 2.96
N TYR A 110 16.96 3.86 3.22
CA TYR A 110 16.54 4.51 4.46
C TYR A 110 16.62 3.61 5.69
N GLN A 111 16.35 2.31 5.56
CA GLN A 111 16.62 1.34 6.64
C GLN A 111 18.12 1.30 6.99
N THR A 112 18.99 1.34 5.97
CA THR A 112 20.44 1.39 6.15
C THR A 112 20.87 2.68 6.84
N ALA A 113 20.33 3.83 6.42
CA ALA A 113 20.57 5.13 7.04
C ALA A 113 20.10 5.16 8.50
N LEU A 114 18.91 4.62 8.78
CA LEU A 114 18.35 4.53 10.14
C LEU A 114 19.24 3.68 11.05
N LYS A 115 19.68 2.51 10.57
CA LYS A 115 20.58 1.61 11.31
C LYS A 115 21.91 2.29 11.65
N ALA A 116 22.47 3.06 10.70
CA ALA A 116 23.72 3.80 10.92
C ALA A 116 23.55 5.00 11.87
N GLY A 117 22.43 5.72 11.78
CA GLY A 117 22.21 6.90 12.61
C GLY A 117 21.74 6.60 14.03
N TYR A 118 21.00 5.50 14.24
CA TYR A 118 20.37 5.17 15.52
C TYR A 118 21.34 5.11 16.71
N PRO A 119 22.51 4.45 16.64
CA PRO A 119 23.48 4.46 17.75
C PRO A 119 24.09 5.85 18.01
N ARG A 120 23.92 6.81 17.11
CA ARG A 120 24.60 8.10 17.08
C ARG A 120 23.64 9.28 17.24
N THR A 121 22.51 9.07 17.90
CA THR A 121 21.47 10.11 18.04
C THR A 121 21.90 11.34 18.86
N GLU A 122 23.01 11.24 19.60
CA GLU A 122 23.63 12.39 20.29
C GLU A 122 24.46 13.29 19.35
N ASN A 123 24.88 12.77 18.20
CA ASN A 123 25.60 13.53 17.20
C ASN A 123 24.67 14.57 16.55
N LYS A 124 25.06 15.84 16.57
CA LYS A 124 24.25 16.97 16.08
C LYS A 124 23.76 16.78 14.63
N ARG A 125 24.60 16.23 13.74
CA ARG A 125 24.22 16.01 12.34
C ARG A 125 23.19 14.89 12.22
N TRP A 126 23.40 13.76 12.90
CA TRP A 126 22.43 12.68 12.91
C TRP A 126 21.10 13.07 13.54
N ARG A 127 21.12 13.85 14.64
CA ARG A 127 19.91 14.36 15.28
C ARG A 127 19.05 15.21 14.32
N ALA A 128 19.69 15.97 13.44
CA ALA A 128 18.99 16.79 12.43
C ALA A 128 18.45 15.96 11.26
N THR A 129 19.10 14.84 10.89
CA THR A 129 18.74 14.06 9.70
C THR A 129 17.83 12.87 9.99
N LEU A 130 17.89 12.27 11.18
CA LEU A 130 17.11 11.09 11.54
C LEU A 130 15.59 11.27 11.45
N PRO A 131 14.99 12.40 11.87
CA PRO A 131 13.56 12.65 11.67
C PRO A 131 13.17 12.57 10.18
N TRP A 132 13.99 13.15 9.28
CA TRP A 132 13.79 13.04 7.83
C TRP A 132 13.86 11.60 7.32
N VAL A 133 14.86 10.83 7.79
CA VAL A 133 14.98 9.40 7.43
C VAL A 133 13.73 8.62 7.81
N LEU A 134 13.19 8.86 9.01
CA LEU A 134 11.99 8.18 9.48
C LEU A 134 10.76 8.55 8.65
N VAL A 135 10.54 9.85 8.39
CA VAL A 135 9.41 10.30 7.58
C VAL A 135 9.48 9.75 6.16
N ARG A 136 10.66 9.78 5.53
CA ARG A 136 10.82 9.22 4.17
C ARG A 136 10.72 7.69 4.16
N LEU A 137 11.21 7.00 5.18
CA LEU A 137 10.98 5.56 5.31
C LEU A 137 9.49 5.24 5.44
N ALA A 138 8.74 6.01 6.23
CA ALA A 138 7.30 5.85 6.37
C ALA A 138 6.57 6.11 5.04
N HIS A 139 6.96 7.16 4.32
CA HIS A 139 6.46 7.48 2.99
C HIS A 139 6.63 6.30 2.02
N TYR A 140 7.85 5.74 1.91
CA TYR A 140 8.11 4.62 0.99
C TYR A 140 7.43 3.32 1.42
N LYS A 141 7.26 3.08 2.72
CA LYS A 141 6.38 2.01 3.21
C LYS A 141 4.95 2.28 2.72
N GLY A 142 4.38 3.46 2.95
CA GLY A 142 3.05 3.82 2.46
C GLY A 142 2.87 3.63 0.95
N LEU A 143 3.87 4.01 0.14
CA LEU A 143 3.88 3.76 -1.30
C LEU A 143 3.88 2.27 -1.65
N ASP A 144 4.63 1.40 -0.93
CA ASP A 144 4.54 -0.05 -1.12
C ASP A 144 3.12 -0.57 -0.88
N GLY A 145 2.46 -0.11 0.17
CA GLY A 145 1.05 -0.44 0.45
C GLY A 145 0.12 -0.01 -0.69
N LYS A 146 0.24 1.25 -1.13
CA LYS A 146 -0.53 1.79 -2.26
C LYS A 146 -0.34 1.00 -3.56
N TYR A 147 0.90 0.66 -3.90
CA TYR A 147 1.22 -0.11 -5.11
C TYR A 147 0.72 -1.55 -5.07
N ARG A 148 0.56 -2.13 -3.87
CA ARG A 148 -0.13 -3.42 -3.70
C ARG A 148 -1.63 -3.28 -3.92
N LEU A 149 -2.26 -2.20 -3.45
CA LEU A 149 -3.68 -1.96 -3.68
C LEU A 149 -4.02 -1.86 -5.18
N PHE A 150 -3.13 -1.28 -6.01
CA PHE A 150 -3.29 -1.27 -7.47
C PHE A 150 -3.45 -2.66 -8.10
N ARG A 151 -2.85 -3.67 -7.47
CA ARG A 151 -2.92 -5.08 -7.87
C ARG A 151 -3.69 -5.92 -6.87
N TYR A 152 -4.64 -5.29 -6.17
CA TYR A 152 -5.59 -5.97 -5.32
C TYR A 152 -4.97 -6.73 -4.13
N GLY A 153 -3.76 -6.34 -3.73
CA GLY A 153 -3.04 -6.90 -2.60
C GLY A 153 -3.07 -6.01 -1.35
N HIS A 154 -2.79 -6.63 -0.21
CA HIS A 154 -2.56 -5.95 1.07
C HIS A 154 -1.18 -6.28 1.63
N TRP A 155 -0.83 -5.58 2.71
CA TRP A 155 0.30 -5.93 3.54
C TRP A 155 0.08 -7.22 4.31
N ILE A 156 1.15 -8.01 4.39
CA ILE A 156 1.21 -9.18 5.26
C ILE A 156 1.38 -8.74 6.73
N PRO A 157 1.01 -9.58 7.71
CA PRO A 157 1.14 -9.28 9.14
C PRO A 157 2.52 -8.73 9.58
N ALA A 158 3.61 -9.24 8.99
CA ALA A 158 4.97 -8.79 9.30
C ALA A 158 5.23 -7.32 8.88
N GLN A 159 4.65 -6.86 7.77
CA GLN A 159 4.83 -5.49 7.30
C GLN A 159 4.14 -4.49 8.22
N TRP A 160 2.96 -4.84 8.75
CA TRP A 160 2.30 -4.04 9.79
C TRP A 160 3.14 -3.93 11.05
N ARG A 161 3.67 -5.06 11.53
CA ARG A 161 4.54 -5.07 12.72
C ARG A 161 5.74 -4.14 12.55
N GLU A 162 6.48 -4.26 11.45
CA GLU A 162 7.62 -3.38 11.15
C GLU A 162 7.21 -1.90 11.11
N PHE A 163 6.04 -1.58 10.55
CA PHE A 163 5.57 -0.20 10.46
C PHE A 163 5.17 0.37 11.82
N HIS A 164 4.53 -0.44 12.67
CA HIS A 164 4.20 -0.07 14.05
C HIS A 164 5.46 0.14 14.90
N GLU A 165 6.47 -0.72 14.76
CA GLU A 165 7.76 -0.58 15.45
C GLU A 165 8.45 0.74 15.08
N LEU A 166 8.42 1.14 13.80
CA LEU A 166 8.94 2.43 13.36
C LEU A 166 8.17 3.61 13.98
N TYR A 167 6.84 3.52 14.03
CA TYR A 167 6.01 4.55 14.66
C TYR A 167 6.28 4.67 16.16
N GLU A 168 6.34 3.54 16.87
CA GLU A 168 6.65 3.52 18.29
C GLU A 168 8.07 4.04 18.56
N PHE A 169 9.03 3.71 17.69
CA PHE A 169 10.36 4.29 17.75
C PHE A 169 10.34 5.81 17.63
N ALA A 170 9.64 6.36 16.64
CA ALA A 170 9.48 7.81 16.48
C ALA A 170 8.82 8.44 17.73
N ARG A 171 7.82 7.77 18.32
CA ARG A 171 7.15 8.21 19.56
C ARG A 171 8.08 8.26 20.75
N MET A 172 8.87 7.21 20.98
CA MET A 172 9.84 7.15 22.08
C MET A 172 10.91 8.26 21.98
N ARG A 173 11.15 8.79 20.78
CA ARG A 173 12.07 9.92 20.55
C ARG A 173 11.41 11.29 20.52
N GLY A 174 10.08 11.36 20.55
CA GLY A 174 9.34 12.62 20.41
C GLY A 174 9.31 13.18 18.98
N TRP A 175 9.66 12.38 17.97
CA TRP A 175 9.76 12.81 16.57
C TRP A 175 8.50 12.55 15.75
N GLN A 176 7.53 11.81 16.29
CA GLN A 176 6.33 11.38 15.56
C GLN A 176 5.52 12.55 14.98
N ARG A 177 5.49 13.69 15.69
CA ARG A 177 4.72 14.89 15.32
C ARG A 177 5.59 16.06 14.88
N GLU A 178 6.90 15.87 14.82
CA GLU A 178 7.81 16.92 14.38
C GLU A 178 7.52 17.27 12.92
N GLN A 179 7.13 18.51 12.65
CA GLN A 179 6.90 18.98 11.29
C GLN A 179 8.24 19.33 10.66
N LEU A 180 8.54 18.66 9.55
CA LEU A 180 9.78 18.86 8.83
C LEU A 180 9.66 20.08 7.92
N LEU A 181 9.74 21.28 8.52
CA LEU A 181 9.44 22.57 7.88
C LEU A 181 10.59 23.14 7.04
N PHE A 182 11.85 22.77 7.33
CA PHE A 182 13.03 23.33 6.66
C PHE A 182 14.12 22.28 6.39
N GLY A 183 14.53 22.16 5.12
CA GLY A 183 15.96 22.28 4.80
C GLY A 183 16.79 21.03 4.51
N ILE A 184 16.22 19.85 4.22
CA ILE A 184 17.03 18.77 3.65
C ILE A 184 16.32 18.17 2.44
N GLY A 185 17.03 18.05 1.31
CA GLY A 185 16.54 17.41 0.10
C GLY A 185 15.84 18.33 -0.89
N GLY A 186 15.07 19.32 -0.43
CA GLY A 186 14.32 20.24 -1.32
C GLY A 186 12.97 19.68 -1.79
N PHE A 187 12.28 18.93 -0.91
CA PHE A 187 10.97 18.33 -1.19
C PHE A 187 9.88 19.38 -1.46
N ALA A 188 8.91 19.03 -2.32
CA ALA A 188 7.87 19.94 -2.79
C ALA A 188 6.84 20.30 -1.70
N LYS A 189 6.56 19.39 -0.76
CA LYS A 189 5.65 19.60 0.37
C LYS A 189 6.43 19.75 1.68
N PRO A 190 6.59 20.96 2.23
CA PRO A 190 7.16 21.14 3.55
C PRO A 190 6.16 20.73 4.65
N GLY A 191 6.68 20.40 5.83
CA GLY A 191 5.86 20.29 7.05
C GLY A 191 5.15 18.95 7.28
N ILE A 192 5.51 17.90 6.54
CA ILE A 192 4.97 16.56 6.79
C ILE A 192 5.63 15.92 8.02
N SER A 193 4.84 15.27 8.86
CA SER A 193 5.32 14.52 10.04
C SER A 193 5.23 13.00 9.82
N PHE A 194 5.91 12.24 10.67
CA PHE A 194 5.84 10.78 10.60
C PHE A 194 4.42 10.28 10.89
N GLU A 195 3.74 10.85 11.89
CA GLU A 195 2.36 10.48 12.24
C GLU A 195 1.40 10.72 11.07
N GLN A 196 1.63 11.74 10.25
CA GLN A 196 0.84 11.98 9.04
C GLN A 196 1.05 10.88 7.99
N GLU A 197 2.30 10.51 7.66
CA GLU A 197 2.57 9.39 6.74
C GLU A 197 2.02 8.06 7.27
N PHE A 198 2.11 7.85 8.59
CA PHE A 198 1.57 6.69 9.28
C PHE A 198 0.05 6.62 9.18
N LEU A 199 -0.64 7.72 9.50
CA LEU A 199 -2.11 7.83 9.41
C LEU A 199 -2.60 7.71 7.98
N GLN A 200 -1.95 8.34 7.01
CA GLN A 200 -2.30 8.23 5.61
C GLN A 200 -2.24 6.77 5.14
N THR A 201 -1.18 6.06 5.52
CA THR A 201 -1.03 4.63 5.19
C THR A 201 -2.09 3.77 5.88
N LEU A 202 -2.34 4.01 7.18
CA LEU A 202 -3.37 3.31 7.95
C LEU A 202 -4.76 3.48 7.33
N LEU A 203 -5.13 4.70 6.93
CA LEU A 203 -6.41 5.01 6.31
C LEU A 203 -6.49 4.43 4.90
N LEU A 204 -5.45 4.59 4.07
CA LEU A 204 -5.45 4.11 2.70
C LEU A 204 -5.52 2.57 2.63
N MET A 205 -4.83 1.88 3.53
CA MET A 205 -4.83 0.42 3.56
C MET A 205 -6.14 -0.19 4.11
N ARG A 206 -7.11 0.64 4.53
CA ARG A 206 -8.49 0.21 4.81
C ARG A 206 -9.31 -0.05 3.55
N LEU A 207 -8.85 0.39 2.38
CA LEU A 207 -9.55 0.11 1.13
C LEU A 207 -9.59 -1.40 0.90
N ASP A 208 -10.78 -1.93 0.61
CA ASP A 208 -10.91 -3.35 0.25
C ASP A 208 -10.25 -3.57 -1.11
N SER A 209 -9.25 -4.43 -1.16
CA SER A 209 -8.40 -4.63 -2.32
C SER A 209 -9.09 -5.33 -3.49
N GLY A 210 -10.41 -5.48 -3.55
CA GLY A 210 -11.08 -6.15 -4.68
C GLY A 210 -11.74 -5.22 -5.70
N ASN A 211 -11.91 -3.94 -5.36
CA ASN A 211 -12.94 -3.10 -6.00
C ASN A 211 -12.49 -1.67 -6.29
N PHE A 212 -11.18 -1.37 -6.26
CA PHE A 212 -10.67 -0.05 -6.61
C PHE A 212 -9.68 -0.14 -7.77
N THR A 213 -9.92 0.60 -8.84
CA THR A 213 -8.93 0.74 -9.92
C THR A 213 -7.75 1.60 -9.48
N PRO A 214 -6.58 1.55 -10.14
CA PRO A 214 -5.45 2.41 -9.78
C PRO A 214 -5.76 3.90 -9.76
N ASP A 215 -6.55 4.41 -10.71
CA ASP A 215 -6.97 5.83 -10.72
C ASP A 215 -7.83 6.16 -9.49
N GLN A 216 -8.71 5.25 -9.07
CA GLN A 216 -9.52 5.42 -7.86
C GLN A 216 -8.66 5.40 -6.60
N VAL A 217 -7.69 4.47 -6.50
CA VAL A 217 -6.73 4.42 -5.38
C VAL A 217 -5.90 5.70 -5.32
N GLU A 218 -5.39 6.20 -6.45
CA GLU A 218 -4.66 7.48 -6.52
C GLU A 218 -5.54 8.65 -6.09
N TRP A 219 -6.78 8.72 -6.58
CA TRP A 219 -7.72 9.76 -6.21
C TRP A 219 -7.99 9.78 -4.69
N VAL A 220 -8.26 8.60 -4.10
CA VAL A 220 -8.47 8.47 -2.65
C VAL A 220 -7.20 8.85 -1.89
N ALA A 221 -6.02 8.40 -2.32
CA ALA A 221 -4.75 8.72 -1.68
C ALA A 221 -4.49 10.24 -1.65
N ARG A 222 -4.82 10.97 -2.72
CA ARG A 222 -4.75 12.44 -2.76
C ARG A 222 -5.71 13.08 -1.76
N GLN A 223 -6.97 12.63 -1.70
CA GLN A 223 -7.93 13.16 -0.73
C GLN A 223 -7.48 12.92 0.71
N LEU A 224 -7.02 11.71 1.03
CA LEU A 224 -6.54 11.37 2.37
C LEU A 224 -5.32 12.22 2.74
N ALA A 225 -4.36 12.42 1.84
CA ALA A 225 -3.21 13.29 2.10
C ALA A 225 -3.61 14.72 2.49
N ASP A 226 -4.68 15.26 1.88
CA ASP A 226 -5.20 16.59 2.20
C ASP A 226 -5.98 16.63 3.53
N TRP A 227 -6.57 15.52 3.95
CA TRP A 227 -7.41 15.46 5.16
C TRP A 227 -6.66 14.98 6.41
N THR A 228 -5.60 14.18 6.25
CA THR A 228 -4.78 13.64 7.36
C THR A 228 -4.18 14.71 8.29
N PRO A 229 -3.81 15.94 7.85
CA PRO A 229 -3.30 16.96 8.76
C PRO A 229 -4.25 17.35 9.90
N ALA A 230 -5.55 17.08 9.77
CA ALA A 230 -6.55 17.34 10.82
C ALA A 230 -6.68 16.20 11.84
N LEU A 231 -5.88 15.13 11.72
CA LEU A 231 -5.98 13.92 12.52
C LEU A 231 -4.78 13.76 13.46
N ALA A 232 -5.00 13.05 14.56
CA ALA A 232 -3.95 12.66 15.50
C ALA A 232 -4.29 11.32 16.17
N LEU A 233 -3.28 10.53 16.50
CA LEU A 233 -3.46 9.33 17.32
C LEU A 233 -3.43 9.68 18.81
N LEU A 234 -4.44 9.25 19.55
CA LEU A 234 -4.59 9.56 20.96
C LEU A 234 -4.33 8.31 21.82
N PRO A 235 -3.65 8.44 22.97
CA PRO A 235 -3.53 7.34 23.92
C PRO A 235 -4.90 7.00 24.54
N PRO A 236 -5.02 5.85 25.26
CA PRO A 236 -6.20 5.53 26.05
C PRO A 236 -6.54 6.68 27.03
N PRO A 237 -7.83 6.93 27.30
CA PRO A 237 -8.99 6.10 26.98
C PRO A 237 -9.58 6.26 25.56
N GLY A 238 -9.17 7.30 24.81
CA GLY A 238 -9.63 7.55 23.44
C GLY A 238 -11.16 7.62 23.32
N GLU A 239 -11.82 8.34 24.22
CA GLU A 239 -13.28 8.49 24.24
C GLU A 239 -13.80 9.04 22.90
N GLY A 240 -14.92 8.50 22.42
CA GLY A 240 -15.52 8.89 21.15
C GLY A 240 -14.78 8.40 19.89
N ALA A 241 -13.56 7.87 19.99
CA ALA A 241 -12.81 7.38 18.85
C ALA A 241 -13.43 6.11 18.25
N SER A 242 -13.71 6.16 16.94
CA SER A 242 -14.31 5.05 16.18
C SER A 242 -13.28 4.00 15.76
N PHE A 243 -11.99 4.34 15.79
CA PHE A 243 -10.91 3.48 15.32
C PHE A 243 -9.78 3.36 16.35
N PHE A 244 -9.00 2.29 16.19
CA PHE A 244 -7.79 2.07 16.96
C PHE A 244 -6.72 1.35 16.12
N VAL A 245 -5.47 1.45 16.59
CA VAL A 245 -4.34 0.66 16.14
C VAL A 245 -3.60 0.14 17.36
N ASP A 246 -3.30 -1.16 17.38
CA ASP A 246 -2.46 -1.76 18.42
C ASP A 246 -1.03 -1.88 17.90
N LEU A 247 -0.12 -1.09 18.48
CA LEU A 247 1.27 -1.05 18.06
C LEU A 247 2.05 -2.34 18.38
N THR A 248 1.50 -3.22 19.22
CA THR A 248 2.08 -4.56 19.48
C THR A 248 1.54 -5.64 18.53
N GLY A 249 0.48 -5.31 17.77
CA GLY A 249 -0.18 -6.22 16.85
C GLY A 249 0.40 -6.21 15.44
N THR A 250 -0.27 -6.97 14.57
CA THR A 250 0.12 -7.21 13.17
C THR A 250 -0.94 -6.78 12.16
N SER A 251 -1.89 -5.95 12.61
CA SER A 251 -3.00 -5.45 11.79
C SER A 251 -2.97 -3.93 11.78
N GLY A 252 -3.30 -3.33 10.64
CA GLY A 252 -3.46 -1.87 10.55
C GLY A 252 -4.68 -1.36 11.32
N LEU A 253 -5.23 -0.24 10.85
CA LEU A 253 -6.34 0.44 11.53
C LEU A 253 -7.58 -0.45 11.62
N ARG A 254 -8.13 -0.59 12.82
CA ARG A 254 -9.34 -1.38 13.08
C ARG A 254 -10.45 -0.51 13.66
N ARG A 255 -11.68 -0.86 13.33
CA ARG A 255 -12.87 -0.25 13.91
C ARG A 255 -13.01 -0.75 15.35
N ARG A 256 -13.42 0.13 16.25
CA ARG A 256 -13.65 -0.20 17.65
C ARG A 256 -15.08 -0.75 17.82
N ASP A 257 -15.22 -2.07 17.74
CA ASP A 257 -16.53 -2.73 17.92
C ASP A 257 -16.78 -3.17 19.38
N ARG A 258 -15.71 -3.30 20.18
CA ARG A 258 -15.75 -3.72 21.59
C ARG A 258 -14.77 -2.90 22.42
N PRO A 259 -14.94 -2.85 23.76
CA PRO A 259 -13.90 -2.35 24.66
C PRO A 259 -12.60 -3.13 24.44
N ILE A 260 -11.50 -2.43 24.24
CA ILE A 260 -10.19 -3.02 23.98
C ILE A 260 -9.49 -3.19 25.31
N ALA A 261 -9.11 -4.43 25.66
CA ALA A 261 -8.31 -4.73 26.83
C ALA A 261 -6.88 -5.10 26.42
N GLY A 262 -5.89 -4.42 27.00
CA GLY A 262 -4.47 -4.69 26.77
C GLY A 262 -3.87 -4.07 25.48
N GLY A 263 -2.55 -4.24 25.31
CA GLY A 263 -1.78 -3.74 24.17
C GLY A 263 -1.38 -2.25 24.26
N ARG A 264 -0.49 -1.81 23.34
CA ARG A 264 -0.15 -0.39 23.17
C ARG A 264 -1.09 0.23 22.15
N SER A 265 -2.37 0.30 22.53
CA SER A 265 -3.44 0.80 21.68
C SER A 265 -3.43 2.32 21.60
N LEU A 266 -3.56 2.84 20.38
CA LEU A 266 -3.83 4.24 20.10
C LEU A 266 -5.14 4.36 19.35
N PHE A 267 -5.83 5.46 19.59
CA PHE A 267 -7.18 5.71 19.11
C PHE A 267 -7.18 6.81 18.05
N LEU A 268 -8.05 6.66 17.06
CA LEU A 268 -8.25 7.64 16.00
C LEU A 268 -9.72 8.02 15.93
N ASP A 269 -9.99 9.31 16.08
CA ASP A 269 -11.26 9.89 15.68
C ASP A 269 -11.24 10.16 14.17
N ALA A 270 -12.16 9.51 13.44
CA ALA A 270 -12.32 9.68 12.00
C ALA A 270 -13.43 10.68 11.64
N GLY A 271 -14.07 11.32 12.64
CA GLY A 271 -15.06 12.38 12.43
C GLY A 271 -14.61 13.45 11.43
N PRO A 272 -13.39 14.00 11.53
CA PRO A 272 -12.89 14.98 10.56
C PRO A 272 -12.84 14.45 9.12
N ILE A 273 -12.51 13.17 8.90
CA ILE A 273 -12.54 12.55 7.57
C ILE A 273 -13.98 12.47 7.05
N TYR A 274 -14.91 12.01 7.89
CA TYR A 274 -16.31 11.91 7.52
C TYR A 274 -16.91 13.28 7.16
N THR A 275 -16.58 14.33 7.92
CA THR A 275 -16.99 15.70 7.60
C THR A 275 -16.48 16.13 6.22
N ARG A 276 -15.20 15.87 5.90
CA ARG A 276 -14.64 16.18 4.56
C ARG A 276 -15.31 15.42 3.43
N ILE A 277 -15.68 14.15 3.67
CA ILE A 277 -16.42 13.33 2.72
C ILE A 277 -17.79 13.95 2.43
N VAL A 278 -18.55 14.31 3.48
CA VAL A 278 -19.87 14.95 3.35
C VAL A 278 -19.78 16.31 2.66
N GLU A 279 -18.80 17.14 3.04
CA GLU A 279 -18.53 18.43 2.38
C GLU A 279 -18.28 18.23 0.89
N ARG A 280 -17.34 17.35 0.51
CA ARG A 280 -17.03 17.05 -0.90
C ARG A 280 -18.27 16.58 -1.67
N MET A 281 -19.08 15.69 -1.09
CA MET A 281 -20.30 15.20 -1.75
C MET A 281 -21.30 16.33 -2.05
N ARG A 282 -21.43 17.31 -1.16
CA ARG A 282 -22.32 18.47 -1.34
C ARG A 282 -21.85 19.41 -2.46
N TRP A 283 -20.53 19.54 -2.65
CA TRP A 283 -19.93 20.44 -3.63
C TRP A 283 -19.66 19.78 -5.00
N LEU A 284 -20.01 18.51 -5.19
CA LEU A 284 -19.89 17.86 -6.49
C LEU A 284 -20.92 18.43 -7.47
N PRO A 285 -20.53 18.77 -8.71
CA PRO A 285 -21.46 19.23 -9.73
C PRO A 285 -22.63 18.25 -9.92
N PRO A 286 -23.86 18.77 -10.13
CA PRO A 286 -25.02 17.94 -10.42
C PRO A 286 -24.99 17.36 -11.85
N ALA A 287 -24.39 18.08 -12.81
CA ALA A 287 -24.28 17.68 -14.21
C ALA A 287 -23.01 16.85 -14.48
N GLU A 288 -23.14 15.83 -15.33
CA GLU A 288 -22.03 14.94 -15.73
C GLU A 288 -21.15 15.54 -16.85
N ASP A 289 -21.62 16.60 -17.50
CA ASP A 289 -21.02 17.17 -18.72
C ASP A 289 -19.79 18.05 -18.47
N ASP A 290 -19.47 18.37 -17.21
CA ASP A 290 -18.27 19.12 -16.87
C ASP A 290 -17.03 18.27 -17.12
N VAL A 291 -16.15 18.76 -17.99
CA VAL A 291 -14.85 18.13 -18.25
C VAL A 291 -14.08 18.04 -16.93
N PRO A 292 -13.70 16.84 -16.45
CA PRO A 292 -12.94 16.70 -15.22
C PRO A 292 -11.63 17.48 -15.28
N LYS A 293 -11.25 18.09 -14.16
CA LYS A 293 -9.93 18.71 -14.05
C LYS A 293 -8.85 17.65 -14.29
N PRO A 294 -7.67 18.01 -14.85
CA PRO A 294 -6.58 17.06 -15.02
C PRO A 294 -6.25 16.31 -13.72
N GLY A 295 -6.32 14.98 -13.77
CA GLY A 295 -6.09 14.09 -12.62
C GLY A 295 -7.32 13.77 -11.77
N ASP A 296 -8.45 14.45 -11.96
CA ASP A 296 -9.70 14.13 -11.27
C ASP A 296 -10.55 13.12 -12.07
N LEU A 297 -11.34 12.36 -11.32
CA LEU A 297 -12.31 11.40 -11.86
C LEU A 297 -13.62 12.12 -12.25
N PRO A 298 -14.46 11.55 -13.12
CA PRO A 298 -15.80 12.06 -13.38
C PRO A 298 -16.61 12.25 -12.09
N ALA A 299 -17.49 13.27 -12.05
CA ALA A 299 -18.24 13.63 -10.84
C ALA A 299 -19.08 12.46 -10.28
N ARG A 300 -19.67 11.64 -11.16
CA ARG A 300 -20.40 10.42 -10.78
C ARG A 300 -19.51 9.42 -10.06
N GLU A 301 -18.30 9.19 -10.57
CA GLU A 301 -17.35 8.26 -9.97
C GLU A 301 -16.84 8.78 -8.63
N GLN A 302 -16.51 10.07 -8.53
CA GLN A 302 -16.18 10.70 -7.25
C GLN A 302 -17.30 10.52 -6.22
N ARG A 303 -18.57 10.70 -6.62
CA ARG A 303 -19.73 10.50 -5.74
C ARG A 303 -19.81 9.07 -5.20
N LEU A 304 -19.65 8.06 -6.06
CA LEU A 304 -19.65 6.66 -5.65
C LEU A 304 -18.48 6.32 -4.71
N LEU A 305 -17.30 6.84 -4.99
CA LEU A 305 -16.13 6.67 -4.10
C LEU A 305 -16.38 7.32 -2.75
N LEU A 306 -16.89 8.55 -2.71
CA LEU A 306 -17.20 9.24 -1.45
C LEU A 306 -18.26 8.50 -0.63
N MET A 307 -19.31 7.96 -1.26
CA MET A 307 -20.28 7.10 -0.57
C MET A 307 -19.61 5.86 0.04
N ARG A 308 -18.65 5.27 -0.67
CA ARG A 308 -17.88 4.14 -0.16
C ARG A 308 -16.95 4.53 0.99
N LEU A 309 -16.24 5.66 0.88
CA LEU A 309 -15.43 6.19 1.97
C LEU A 309 -16.29 6.52 3.20
N ALA A 310 -17.50 7.04 3.00
CA ALA A 310 -18.47 7.26 4.07
C ALA A 310 -18.84 5.94 4.76
N SER A 311 -18.98 4.83 4.03
CA SER A 311 -19.20 3.51 4.64
C SER A 311 -17.98 2.98 5.42
N LEU A 312 -16.76 3.34 4.98
CA LEU A 312 -15.53 2.89 5.62
C LEU A 312 -15.15 3.70 6.85
N PHE A 313 -15.43 5.01 6.86
CA PHE A 313 -14.95 5.97 7.87
C PHE A 313 -16.06 6.71 8.61
N GLY A 314 -17.32 6.56 8.20
CA GLY A 314 -18.46 7.18 8.88
C GLY A 314 -18.69 6.63 10.28
N PRO A 315 -19.50 7.33 11.11
CA PRO A 315 -19.73 6.98 12.51
C PRO A 315 -20.49 5.65 12.66
N ASP A 316 -21.45 5.42 11.77
CA ASP A 316 -22.15 4.16 11.72
C ASP A 316 -21.21 3.09 11.21
N ALA A 317 -21.14 1.97 11.93
CA ALA A 317 -20.72 0.75 11.30
C ALA A 317 -21.80 0.46 10.24
N ILE A 318 -21.62 0.96 9.01
CA ILE A 318 -22.07 0.23 7.85
C ILE A 318 -21.16 -1.00 7.79
N ALA A 319 -21.30 -1.87 8.81
CA ALA A 319 -21.03 -3.27 8.64
C ALA A 319 -21.82 -3.58 7.38
N GLN A 320 -21.10 -3.83 6.29
CA GLN A 320 -21.70 -4.62 5.22
C GLN A 320 -22.18 -5.86 5.97
N ALA A 321 -23.47 -5.89 6.29
CA ALA A 321 -24.09 -7.05 6.89
C ALA A 321 -23.62 -8.19 6.00
N PRO A 322 -22.93 -9.20 6.55
CA PRO A 322 -22.38 -10.24 5.72
C PRO A 322 -23.55 -10.76 4.89
N ARG A 323 -23.37 -10.80 3.55
CA ARG A 323 -24.47 -11.09 2.61
C ARG A 323 -25.23 -12.37 3.00
N ALA A 324 -24.58 -13.25 3.75
CA ALA A 324 -25.16 -14.35 4.50
C ALA A 324 -24.50 -14.45 5.89
N ALA A 325 -25.19 -15.08 6.85
CA ALA A 325 -24.59 -15.48 8.12
C ALA A 325 -23.36 -16.36 7.86
N ARG A 326 -22.25 -16.09 8.56
CA ARG A 326 -21.04 -16.92 8.47
C ARG A 326 -21.13 -18.00 9.52
N PHE A 327 -20.87 -19.24 9.12
CA PHE A 327 -20.85 -20.41 10.00
C PHE A 327 -19.45 -21.01 9.95
N GLN A 328 -18.95 -21.51 11.08
CA GLN A 328 -17.72 -22.29 11.10
C GLN A 328 -17.91 -23.52 10.22
N THR A 329 -16.95 -23.81 9.36
CA THR A 329 -17.01 -24.96 8.45
C THR A 329 -15.65 -25.61 8.35
N GLU A 330 -15.57 -26.88 8.75
CA GLU A 330 -14.50 -27.77 8.33
C GLU A 330 -14.90 -28.44 7.01
N GLY A 331 -14.00 -28.43 6.03
CA GLY A 331 -14.30 -29.00 4.72
C GLY A 331 -13.05 -29.29 3.91
N GLU A 332 -13.15 -30.29 3.04
CA GLU A 332 -12.19 -30.52 1.97
C GLU A 332 -12.57 -29.66 0.78
N VAL A 333 -11.63 -28.82 0.33
CA VAL A 333 -11.80 -28.02 -0.88
C VAL A 333 -10.80 -28.50 -1.93
N ARG A 334 -11.32 -28.77 -3.13
CA ARG A 334 -10.49 -29.10 -4.27
C ARG A 334 -10.03 -27.80 -4.94
N VAL A 335 -8.72 -27.58 -4.97
CA VAL A 335 -8.13 -26.41 -5.63
C VAL A 335 -7.71 -26.79 -7.05
N VAL A 336 -8.21 -26.03 -8.02
CA VAL A 336 -7.89 -26.16 -9.44
C VAL A 336 -7.25 -24.86 -9.92
N VAL A 337 -6.10 -24.95 -10.58
CA VAL A 337 -5.31 -23.78 -11.00
C VAL A 337 -5.15 -23.78 -12.52
N GLY A 338 -5.38 -22.62 -13.14
CA GLY A 338 -5.23 -22.40 -14.58
C GLY A 338 -6.57 -22.42 -15.33
N LEU A 339 -6.71 -21.51 -16.32
CA LEU A 339 -7.99 -21.23 -16.99
C LEU A 339 -8.62 -22.46 -17.66
N GLN A 340 -7.84 -23.28 -18.37
CA GLN A 340 -8.33 -24.52 -18.98
C GLN A 340 -8.78 -25.57 -17.96
N ALA A 341 -8.10 -25.65 -16.82
CA ALA A 341 -8.46 -26.59 -15.76
C ALA A 341 -9.73 -26.11 -15.04
N LEU A 342 -9.86 -24.80 -14.82
CA LEU A 342 -11.05 -24.16 -14.26
C LEU A 342 -12.27 -24.37 -15.16
N THR A 343 -12.18 -24.10 -16.47
CA THR A 343 -13.32 -24.29 -17.38
C THR A 343 -13.75 -25.74 -17.48
N ARG A 344 -12.82 -26.70 -17.45
CA ARG A 344 -13.14 -28.13 -17.37
C ARG A 344 -13.81 -28.50 -16.05
N ALA A 345 -13.29 -28.02 -14.93
CA ALA A 345 -13.86 -28.29 -13.61
C ALA A 345 -15.30 -27.75 -13.49
N ILE A 346 -15.55 -26.54 -14.00
CA ILE A 346 -16.89 -25.94 -14.05
C ILE A 346 -17.83 -26.77 -14.94
N ALA A 347 -17.40 -27.12 -16.15
CA ALA A 347 -18.20 -27.95 -17.06
C ALA A 347 -18.50 -29.36 -16.51
N GLU A 348 -17.61 -29.91 -15.67
CA GLU A 348 -17.85 -31.18 -14.96
C GLU A 348 -18.85 -31.01 -13.81
N ILE A 349 -18.84 -29.87 -13.10
CA ILE A 349 -19.82 -29.53 -12.05
C ILE A 349 -21.22 -29.34 -12.64
N ASP A 350 -21.35 -28.66 -13.79
CA ASP A 350 -22.63 -28.41 -14.45
C ASP A 350 -23.31 -29.69 -14.95
N ARG A 351 -22.54 -30.77 -15.14
CA ARG A 351 -23.07 -32.09 -15.52
C ARG A 351 -23.50 -32.94 -14.32
N LEU A 352 -23.32 -32.44 -13.09
CA LEU A 352 -23.74 -33.17 -11.90
C LEU A 352 -25.26 -33.11 -11.71
N PRO A 353 -25.90 -34.23 -11.31
CA PRO A 353 -27.29 -34.21 -10.88
C PRO A 353 -27.45 -33.29 -9.67
N GLU A 354 -28.60 -32.62 -9.58
CA GLU A 354 -28.90 -31.56 -8.62
C GLU A 354 -28.67 -31.98 -7.15
N GLN A 355 -28.89 -33.26 -6.86
CA GLN A 355 -28.69 -33.90 -5.55
C GLN A 355 -27.21 -34.03 -5.13
N ALA A 356 -26.28 -34.01 -6.09
CA ALA A 356 -24.83 -34.08 -5.87
C ALA A 356 -24.17 -32.69 -5.81
N ARG A 357 -24.91 -31.62 -6.13
CA ARG A 357 -24.45 -30.23 -5.98
C ARG A 357 -24.67 -29.82 -4.52
N THR A 358 -23.59 -29.70 -3.75
CA THR A 358 -23.67 -29.20 -2.37
C THR A 358 -24.24 -27.77 -2.38
N ALA A 359 -24.88 -27.31 -1.30
CA ALA A 359 -25.60 -26.02 -1.24
C ALA A 359 -24.77 -24.76 -1.57
N GLY A 360 -23.44 -24.87 -1.68
CA GLY A 360 -22.55 -23.82 -2.19
C GLY A 360 -22.31 -23.81 -3.70
N ALA A 361 -22.90 -24.74 -4.46
CA ALA A 361 -22.74 -24.90 -5.91
C ALA A 361 -23.97 -24.42 -6.71
N ALA A 362 -24.87 -23.65 -6.09
CA ALA A 362 -25.98 -23.02 -6.79
C ALA A 362 -25.51 -21.76 -7.53
N ALA A 363 -25.03 -21.94 -8.75
CA ALA A 363 -25.01 -20.83 -9.71
C ALA A 363 -26.44 -20.60 -10.20
N SER A 364 -27.00 -19.44 -9.86
CA SER A 364 -28.23 -18.92 -10.47
C SER A 364 -27.87 -18.36 -11.84
N PHE A 365 -28.41 -18.93 -12.92
CA PHE A 365 -28.82 -18.24 -14.15
C PHE A 365 -29.76 -19.12 -14.99
N ASP A 366 -30.66 -18.44 -15.69
CA ASP A 366 -31.84 -18.93 -16.42
C ASP A 366 -31.54 -19.69 -17.72
N GLU A 367 -32.49 -20.59 -18.04
CA GLU A 367 -32.91 -21.09 -19.36
C GLU A 367 -32.03 -21.96 -20.29
N VAL A 368 -32.53 -23.21 -20.48
CA VAL A 368 -32.80 -23.94 -21.75
C VAL A 368 -32.02 -25.24 -22.08
N THR A 369 -32.83 -26.32 -22.07
CA THR A 369 -32.79 -27.68 -22.67
C THR A 369 -32.09 -28.85 -21.97
N GLN A 370 -32.94 -29.85 -21.71
CA GLN A 370 -32.69 -31.22 -21.28
C GLN A 370 -31.72 -32.00 -22.18
N MET A 371 -30.98 -32.94 -21.58
CA MET A 371 -31.03 -34.35 -21.97
C MET A 371 -30.60 -35.26 -20.80
N VAL A 372 -31.44 -36.26 -20.56
CA VAL A 372 -31.33 -37.30 -19.52
C VAL A 372 -30.21 -38.29 -19.86
N ASN A 373 -29.39 -38.68 -18.87
CA ASN A 373 -28.92 -40.06 -18.75
C ASN A 373 -28.50 -40.41 -17.30
N PRO A 374 -28.79 -41.62 -16.78
CA PRO A 374 -28.82 -41.90 -15.36
C PRO A 374 -27.50 -42.50 -14.81
N ASN A 375 -27.33 -42.33 -13.49
CA ASN A 375 -26.40 -43.04 -12.59
C ASN A 375 -24.90 -42.83 -12.80
N ALA A 376 -24.40 -41.65 -12.42
CA ALA A 376 -23.01 -41.48 -12.02
C ALA A 376 -22.89 -41.49 -10.48
N ASN A 377 -22.20 -42.49 -9.94
CA ASN A 377 -21.91 -42.62 -8.51
C ASN A 377 -21.10 -41.40 -8.01
N PRO A 378 -21.55 -40.64 -6.99
CA PRO A 378 -20.89 -39.42 -6.52
C PRO A 378 -19.43 -39.62 -6.08
N GLU A 379 -19.09 -40.79 -5.52
CA GLU A 379 -17.70 -41.11 -5.11
C GLU A 379 -16.74 -41.24 -6.31
N SER A 380 -17.25 -41.57 -7.50
CA SER A 380 -16.43 -41.73 -8.71
C SER A 380 -15.97 -40.39 -9.29
N VAL A 381 -16.69 -39.30 -9.03
CA VAL A 381 -16.39 -37.95 -9.51
C VAL A 381 -15.36 -37.25 -8.62
N ILE A 382 -15.31 -37.61 -7.32
CA ILE A 382 -14.23 -37.18 -6.41
C ILE A 382 -12.86 -37.63 -6.94
N LYS A 383 -12.79 -38.70 -7.74
CA LYS A 383 -11.53 -39.15 -8.37
C LYS A 383 -11.25 -38.55 -9.76
N ARG A 384 -12.21 -37.90 -10.43
CA ARG A 384 -12.06 -37.49 -11.85
C ARG A 384 -11.57 -36.05 -12.06
N ILE A 385 -11.95 -35.10 -11.20
CA ILE A 385 -11.47 -33.71 -11.35
C ILE A 385 -10.01 -33.65 -10.89
N ARG A 386 -9.08 -33.35 -11.80
CA ARG A 386 -7.67 -33.10 -11.47
C ARG A 386 -7.54 -31.80 -10.67
N GLY A 387 -7.13 -31.91 -9.41
CA GLY A 387 -6.87 -30.79 -8.52
C GLY A 387 -6.21 -31.29 -7.23
N THR A 388 -5.60 -30.40 -6.47
CA THR A 388 -5.01 -30.76 -5.18
C THR A 388 -6.09 -30.66 -4.11
N GLN A 389 -6.22 -31.69 -3.26
CA GLN A 389 -7.13 -31.65 -2.11
C GLN A 389 -6.50 -30.83 -0.99
N TRP A 390 -7.21 -29.80 -0.55
CA TRP A 390 -6.77 -28.93 0.52
C TRP A 390 -7.76 -29.06 1.68
N LYS A 391 -7.24 -29.32 2.88
CA LYS A 391 -8.03 -29.29 4.10
C LYS A 391 -8.13 -27.85 4.58
N ILE A 392 -9.33 -27.28 4.57
CA ILE A 392 -9.56 -25.98 5.21
C ILE A 392 -9.73 -26.24 6.71
N THR A 393 -8.86 -25.60 7.50
CA THR A 393 -8.95 -25.59 8.96
C THR A 393 -9.12 -24.15 9.41
N GLU A 394 -10.12 -23.89 10.23
CA GLU A 394 -10.35 -22.57 10.81
C GLU A 394 -9.30 -22.33 11.92
N ARG A 395 -8.47 -21.30 11.75
CA ARG A 395 -7.47 -20.88 12.75
C ARG A 395 -7.80 -19.55 13.42
N SER A 396 -9.03 -19.08 13.28
CA SER A 396 -9.50 -17.78 13.79
C SER A 396 -9.29 -17.62 15.30
N GLU A 397 -9.33 -18.71 16.08
CA GLU A 397 -9.08 -18.70 17.54
C GLU A 397 -7.60 -18.84 17.95
N THR A 398 -6.70 -19.26 17.04
CA THR A 398 -5.31 -19.59 17.42
C THR A 398 -4.30 -18.47 17.18
N GLY A 399 -4.72 -17.31 16.65
CA GLY A 399 -3.88 -16.10 16.61
C GLY A 399 -2.58 -16.24 15.79
N CYS A 400 -2.50 -17.20 14.86
CA CYS A 400 -1.38 -17.38 13.93
C CYS A 400 -1.66 -16.77 12.56
#